data_AF-A0A413FWL3-F1
#
_entry.id   AF-A0A413FWL3-F1
#
_cell.length_a   1.000
_cell.length_b   1.000
_cell.length_c   1.000
_cell.angle_alpha   90.00
_cell.angle_beta   90.00
_cell.angle_gamma   90.00
#
_symmetry.space_group_name_H-M   'P 1'
#
loop_
_entity.id
_entity.type
_entity.pdbx_description
1 polymer ?
#
loop_
_entity_poly.entity_id
_entity_poly.type
_entity_poly.pdbx_seq_one_letter_code
_entity_poly.pdbx_strand_id
1 'polypeptide(L)'
;MSDYADQTVAVLAVQGAFAEHEARLSELGARCIELRQAADLKQDFDRLVLPGGESTVQGKLLAELDMLEGLRTRIVEGMPVLGTCAGLILLARDLAAHDDKGTPRLATMDVVVERNAYGRQLGSFRTKGQVAGIDGEVPLTFIRAPRIVEVHGDAKALAKVDGRIVAARQDNQLGVTFHPELDEDTRLHELFLQM
;
A
#
# COMPACT_ATOMS: atom_id res chain seq x y z
N MET A 1 -3.83 -27.62 -0.05
CA MET A 1 -4.69 -26.67 0.67
C MET A 1 -4.07 -25.31 0.42
N SER A 2 -4.85 -24.29 0.08
CA SER A 2 -4.28 -22.94 -0.06
C SER A 2 -3.60 -22.57 1.26
N ASP A 3 -2.39 -22.00 1.18
CA ASP A 3 -1.58 -21.68 2.36
C ASP A 3 -2.21 -20.57 3.23
N TYR A 4 -3.24 -19.86 2.72
CA TYR A 4 -3.85 -18.70 3.37
C TYR A 4 -5.39 -18.75 3.41
N ALA A 5 -5.99 -19.94 3.29
CA ALA A 5 -7.44 -20.12 3.17
C ALA A 5 -8.28 -19.64 4.36
N ASP A 6 -7.66 -19.50 5.53
CA ASP A 6 -8.26 -19.00 6.77
C ASP A 6 -8.14 -17.48 6.94
N GLN A 7 -7.36 -16.81 6.09
CA GLN A 7 -7.12 -15.37 6.19
C GLN A 7 -8.15 -14.56 5.38
N THR A 8 -8.72 -13.54 6.02
CA THR A 8 -9.60 -12.55 5.40
C THR A 8 -8.88 -11.23 5.24
N VAL A 9 -8.66 -10.81 3.99
CA VAL A 9 -8.02 -9.54 3.63
C VAL A 9 -9.08 -8.55 3.19
N ALA A 10 -9.14 -7.42 3.88
CA ALA A 10 -9.93 -6.28 3.45
C ALA A 10 -9.16 -5.48 2.39
N VAL A 11 -9.83 -5.10 1.30
CA VAL A 11 -9.29 -4.24 0.24
C VAL A 11 -10.10 -2.95 0.19
N LEU A 12 -9.45 -1.80 0.31
CA LEU A 12 -10.12 -0.51 0.22
C LEU A 12 -10.65 -0.28 -1.21
N ALA A 13 -11.97 -0.22 -1.37
CA ALA A 13 -12.64 -0.22 -2.67
C ALA A 13 -13.47 1.06 -2.92
N VAL A 14 -13.08 2.18 -2.31
CA VAL A 14 -13.70 3.50 -2.54
C VAL A 14 -13.26 4.12 -3.88
N GLN A 15 -12.03 3.81 -4.31
CA GLN A 15 -11.44 4.20 -5.60
C GLN A 15 -10.13 3.42 -5.80
N GLY A 16 -9.78 3.06 -7.03
CA GLY A 16 -8.44 2.54 -7.36
C GLY A 16 -8.43 1.12 -7.92
N ALA A 17 -7.23 0.54 -7.98
CA ALA A 17 -6.96 -0.81 -8.52
C ALA A 17 -7.18 -1.91 -7.47
N PHE A 18 -8.38 -1.98 -6.89
CA PHE A 18 -8.69 -2.98 -5.86
C PHE A 18 -8.89 -4.39 -6.44
N ALA A 19 -9.47 -4.50 -7.64
CA ALA A 19 -9.79 -5.78 -8.27
C ALA A 19 -8.54 -6.61 -8.61
N GLU A 20 -7.46 -5.97 -9.04
CA GLU A 20 -6.19 -6.63 -9.33
C GLU A 20 -5.53 -7.19 -8.06
N HIS A 21 -5.65 -6.47 -6.94
CA HIS A 21 -5.22 -6.98 -5.64
C HIS A 21 -6.03 -8.20 -5.20
N GLU A 22 -7.37 -8.15 -5.33
CA GLU A 22 -8.24 -9.27 -4.99
C GLU A 22 -7.92 -10.51 -5.82
N ALA A 23 -7.61 -10.35 -7.11
CA ALA A 23 -7.23 -11.45 -7.98
C ALA A 23 -5.96 -12.16 -7.48
N ARG A 24 -4.91 -11.40 -7.11
CA ARG A 24 -3.65 -11.96 -6.59
C ARG A 24 -3.81 -12.63 -5.23
N LEU A 25 -4.59 -12.02 -4.34
CA LEU A 25 -4.88 -12.61 -3.03
C LEU A 25 -5.71 -13.88 -3.16
N SER A 26 -6.66 -13.92 -4.10
CA SER A 26 -7.48 -15.11 -4.38
C SER A 26 -6.67 -16.24 -5.02
N GLU A 27 -5.67 -15.92 -5.85
CA GLU A 27 -4.70 -16.89 -6.39
C GLU A 27 -3.90 -17.58 -5.28
N LEU A 28 -3.50 -16.81 -4.27
CA LEU A 28 -2.89 -17.30 -3.03
C LEU A 28 -3.90 -17.95 -2.08
N GLY A 29 -5.18 -17.89 -2.44
CA GLY A 29 -6.32 -18.49 -1.76
C GLY A 29 -6.73 -17.82 -0.46
N ALA A 30 -6.36 -16.56 -0.23
CA ALA A 30 -6.93 -15.73 0.83
C ALA A 30 -8.35 -15.24 0.43
N ARG A 31 -9.23 -15.06 1.41
CA ARG A 31 -10.56 -14.48 1.19
C ARG A 31 -10.46 -12.96 1.14
N CYS A 32 -11.03 -12.33 0.12
CA CYS A 32 -11.10 -10.88 0.03
C CYS A 32 -12.48 -10.35 0.45
N ILE A 33 -12.49 -9.21 1.14
CA ILE A 33 -13.69 -8.39 1.34
C ILE A 33 -13.37 -6.95 0.92
N GLU A 34 -14.37 -6.24 0.42
CA GLU A 34 -14.22 -4.85 0.04
C GLU A 34 -14.64 -3.93 1.18
N LEU A 35 -13.90 -2.83 1.38
CA LEU A 35 -14.30 -1.72 2.23
C LEU A 35 -14.71 -0.53 1.36
N ARG A 36 -16.02 -0.27 1.30
CA ARG A 36 -16.63 0.79 0.49
C ARG A 36 -17.28 1.88 1.35
N GLN A 37 -17.59 1.60 2.60
CA GLN A 37 -18.27 2.50 3.54
C GLN A 37 -17.96 2.12 5.00
N ALA A 38 -18.24 3.02 5.96
CA ALA A 38 -17.99 2.77 7.39
C ALA A 38 -18.65 1.50 7.94
N ALA A 39 -19.82 1.09 7.44
CA ALA A 39 -20.47 -0.13 7.90
C ALA A 39 -19.62 -1.39 7.63
N ASP A 40 -18.80 -1.37 6.58
CA ASP A 40 -17.96 -2.50 6.19
C ASP A 40 -16.81 -2.71 7.18
N LEU A 41 -16.43 -1.68 7.94
CA LEU A 41 -15.44 -1.77 9.02
C LEU A 41 -15.92 -2.66 10.18
N LYS A 42 -17.20 -3.02 10.24
CA LYS A 42 -17.74 -3.95 11.25
C LYS A 42 -17.50 -5.42 10.89
N GLN A 43 -17.08 -5.71 9.66
CA GLN A 43 -16.71 -7.05 9.26
C GLN A 43 -15.41 -7.47 9.96
N ASP A 44 -15.29 -8.76 10.21
CA ASP A 44 -14.05 -9.35 10.69
C ASP A 44 -13.09 -9.52 9.51
N PHE A 45 -11.88 -8.98 9.65
CA PHE A 45 -10.79 -9.14 8.70
C PHE A 45 -9.45 -9.01 9.41
N ASP A 46 -8.48 -9.76 8.92
CA ASP A 46 -7.18 -9.94 9.57
C ASP A 46 -6.17 -8.90 9.07
N ARG A 47 -6.33 -8.43 7.82
CA ARG A 47 -5.35 -7.60 7.12
C ARG A 47 -6.01 -6.59 6.19
N LEU A 48 -5.27 -5.57 5.79
CA LEU A 48 -5.75 -4.48 4.93
C LEU A 48 -4.85 -4.24 3.72
N VAL A 49 -5.44 -4.08 2.54
CA VAL A 49 -4.79 -3.52 1.36
C VAL A 49 -5.34 -2.13 1.08
N LEU A 50 -4.43 -1.18 0.93
CA LEU A 50 -4.67 0.16 0.42
C LEU A 50 -4.13 0.23 -1.02
N PRO A 51 -4.98 0.17 -2.04
CA PRO A 51 -4.53 0.00 -3.42
C PRO A 51 -4.05 1.32 -4.04
N GLY A 52 -3.40 1.20 -5.20
CA GLY A 52 -3.10 2.33 -6.09
C GLY A 52 -4.36 3.04 -6.59
N GLY A 53 -4.21 4.28 -7.06
CA GLY A 53 -5.34 5.13 -7.44
C GLY A 53 -5.00 6.62 -7.38
N GLU A 54 -5.95 7.43 -6.93
CA GLU A 54 -5.77 8.86 -6.66
C GLU A 54 -5.89 9.08 -5.14
N SER A 55 -4.74 9.24 -4.48
CA SER A 55 -4.66 9.35 -3.02
C SER A 55 -5.44 10.53 -2.42
N THR A 56 -5.65 11.60 -3.18
CA THR A 56 -6.44 12.76 -2.73
C THR A 56 -7.91 12.42 -2.63
N VAL A 57 -8.43 11.74 -3.64
CA VAL A 57 -9.82 11.26 -3.72
C VAL A 57 -10.02 10.18 -2.67
N GLN A 58 -9.14 9.19 -2.58
CA GLN A 58 -9.23 8.14 -1.55
C GLN A 58 -9.24 8.74 -0.14
N GLY A 59 -8.33 9.68 0.16
CA GLY A 59 -8.27 10.35 1.46
C GLY A 59 -9.53 11.14 1.80
N LYS A 60 -10.09 11.88 0.84
CA LYS A 60 -11.37 12.59 1.02
C LYS A 60 -12.53 11.64 1.25
N LEU A 61 -12.64 10.58 0.44
CA LEU A 61 -13.70 9.58 0.59
C LEU A 61 -13.62 8.87 1.95
N LEU A 62 -12.42 8.52 2.41
CA LEU A 62 -12.23 7.93 3.75
C LEU A 62 -12.71 8.86 4.87
N ALA A 63 -12.52 10.16 4.72
CA ALA A 63 -13.01 11.15 5.69
C ALA A 63 -14.53 11.35 5.57
N GLU A 64 -15.07 11.50 4.36
CA GLU A 64 -16.50 11.70 4.09
C GLU A 64 -17.36 10.49 4.48
N LEU A 65 -16.78 9.29 4.41
CA LEU A 65 -17.44 8.03 4.77
C LEU A 65 -17.19 7.61 6.23
N ASP A 66 -16.56 8.46 7.05
CA ASP A 66 -16.23 8.18 8.46
C ASP A 66 -15.37 6.91 8.67
N MET A 67 -14.49 6.59 7.72
CA MET A 67 -13.63 5.41 7.76
C MET A 67 -12.21 5.69 8.27
N LEU A 68 -11.75 6.94 8.16
CA LEU A 68 -10.36 7.33 8.38
C LEU A 68 -9.83 6.91 9.76
N GLU A 69 -10.51 7.31 10.83
CA GLU A 69 -10.06 7.05 12.20
C GLU A 69 -10.23 5.58 12.60
N GLY A 70 -11.28 4.92 12.14
CA GLY A 70 -11.49 3.49 12.38
C GLY A 70 -10.36 2.64 11.77
N LEU A 71 -9.93 2.96 10.56
CA LEU A 71 -8.78 2.33 9.93
C LEU A 71 -7.47 2.71 10.62
N ARG A 72 -7.24 4.00 10.90
CA ARG A 72 -6.03 4.48 11.59
C ARG A 72 -5.80 3.71 12.90
N THR A 73 -6.84 3.57 13.73
CA THR A 73 -6.77 2.85 15.00
C THR A 73 -6.34 1.40 14.80
N ARG A 74 -6.99 0.65 13.91
CA ARG A 74 -6.63 -0.75 13.62
C ARG A 74 -5.18 -0.92 13.18
N ILE A 75 -4.69 0.00 12.35
CA ILE A 75 -3.31 -0.02 11.84
C ILE A 75 -2.32 0.22 12.99
N VAL A 76 -2.57 1.23 13.82
CA VAL A 76 -1.73 1.54 14.99
C VAL A 76 -1.77 0.41 16.04
N GLU A 77 -2.88 -0.30 16.15
CA GLU A 77 -3.03 -1.49 17.02
C GLU A 77 -2.38 -2.76 16.44
N GLY A 78 -1.75 -2.67 15.26
CA GLY A 78 -0.90 -3.71 14.71
C GLY A 78 -1.51 -4.53 13.58
N MET A 79 -2.63 -4.10 12.99
CA MET A 79 -3.18 -4.73 11.79
C MET A 79 -2.17 -4.72 10.64
N PRO A 80 -1.89 -5.86 9.99
CA PRO A 80 -1.07 -5.90 8.79
C PRO A 80 -1.67 -5.09 7.64
N VAL A 81 -0.86 -4.21 7.03
CA VAL A 81 -1.27 -3.36 5.91
C VAL A 81 -0.28 -3.44 4.75
N LEU A 82 -0.80 -3.58 3.53
CA LEU A 82 -0.07 -3.32 2.29
C LEU A 82 -0.60 -2.05 1.62
N GLY A 83 0.24 -1.01 1.53
CA GLY A 83 -0.04 0.20 0.77
C GLY A 83 0.74 0.24 -0.54
N THR A 84 0.04 0.23 -1.68
CA THR A 84 0.65 0.33 -3.01
C THR A 84 0.38 1.69 -3.63
N CYS A 85 1.42 2.36 -4.14
CA CYS A 85 1.32 3.64 -4.85
C CYS A 85 0.50 4.70 -4.06
N ALA A 86 -0.78 4.90 -4.39
CA ALA A 86 -1.68 5.80 -3.66
C ALA A 86 -1.90 5.36 -2.21
N GLY A 87 -1.98 4.06 -1.94
CA GLY A 87 -2.09 3.52 -0.59
C GLY A 87 -0.86 3.82 0.29
N LEU A 88 0.34 3.81 -0.29
CA LEU A 88 1.55 4.26 0.40
C LEU A 88 1.44 5.76 0.79
N ILE A 89 0.90 6.60 -0.09
CA ILE A 89 0.66 8.02 0.22
C ILE A 89 -0.35 8.16 1.38
N LEU A 90 -1.36 7.30 1.47
CA LEU A 90 -2.31 7.32 2.60
C LEU A 90 -1.64 6.94 3.93
N LEU A 91 -0.69 6.00 3.91
CA LEU A 91 0.06 5.59 5.10
C LEU A 91 1.10 6.63 5.55
N ALA A 92 1.70 7.36 4.61
CA ALA A 92 2.76 8.32 4.88
C ALA A 92 2.35 9.39 5.90
N ARG A 93 3.12 9.50 6.98
CA ARG A 93 2.97 10.54 8.00
C ARG A 93 3.10 11.91 7.37
N ASP A 94 4.14 12.09 6.57
CA ASP A 94 4.51 13.37 5.98
C ASP A 94 4.52 13.29 4.44
N LEU A 95 4.13 14.38 3.81
CA LEU A 95 4.34 14.59 2.38
C LEU A 95 5.40 15.66 2.16
N ALA A 96 6.07 15.63 1.00
CA ALA A 96 6.94 16.72 0.61
C ALA A 96 6.18 18.07 0.69
N ALA A 97 6.83 19.12 1.20
CA ALA A 97 6.14 20.37 1.58
C ALA A 97 5.32 21.03 0.46
N HIS A 98 5.70 20.84 -0.80
CA HIS A 98 4.97 21.38 -1.96
C HIS A 98 3.72 20.56 -2.34
N ASP A 99 3.61 19.33 -1.83
CA ASP A 99 2.51 18.40 -2.08
C ASP A 99 1.47 18.37 -0.96
N ASP A 100 1.81 18.79 0.26
CA ASP A 100 0.85 18.75 1.36
C ASP A 100 -0.19 19.86 1.24
N LYS A 101 -1.39 19.48 0.82
CA LYS A 101 -2.56 20.36 0.70
C LYS A 101 -3.55 20.16 1.86
N GLY A 102 -3.12 19.57 2.97
CA GLY A 102 -3.98 19.24 4.11
C GLY A 102 -5.01 18.16 3.78
N THR A 103 -4.73 17.31 2.81
CA THR A 103 -5.64 16.22 2.44
C THR A 103 -5.62 15.13 3.51
N PRO A 104 -6.78 14.61 3.96
CA PRO A 104 -6.84 13.55 4.95
C PRO A 104 -6.06 12.30 4.54
N ARG A 105 -5.34 11.71 5.51
CA ARG A 105 -4.50 10.52 5.37
C ARG A 105 -4.52 9.73 6.66
N LEU A 106 -4.17 8.45 6.58
CA LEU A 106 -3.99 7.58 7.74
C LEU A 106 -2.73 7.96 8.51
N ALA A 107 -1.67 8.41 7.83
CA ALA A 107 -0.49 9.03 8.44
C ALA A 107 0.09 8.21 9.62
N THR A 108 0.20 6.88 9.43
CA THR A 108 0.61 5.89 10.43
C THR A 108 2.03 5.36 10.22
N MET A 109 2.68 5.72 9.10
CA MET A 109 4.02 5.24 8.74
C MET A 109 5.00 6.41 8.65
N ASP A 110 6.15 6.30 9.30
CA ASP A 110 7.21 7.32 9.46
C ASP A 110 8.04 7.47 8.18
N VAL A 111 7.37 7.84 7.09
CA VAL A 111 7.96 8.09 5.79
C VAL A 111 7.51 9.43 5.24
N VAL A 112 8.40 10.09 4.52
CA VAL A 112 8.09 11.30 3.74
C VAL A 112 7.88 10.89 2.30
N VAL A 113 6.71 11.17 1.74
CA VAL A 113 6.37 10.80 0.36
C VAL A 113 6.12 12.02 -0.52
N GLU A 114 6.71 12.01 -1.71
CA GLU A 114 6.50 12.99 -2.78
C GLU A 114 5.63 12.35 -3.88
N ARG A 115 4.57 13.04 -4.29
CA ARG A 115 3.59 12.56 -5.29
C ARG A 115 4.12 12.79 -6.70
N ASN A 116 3.84 11.86 -7.61
CA ASN A 116 4.13 12.01 -9.05
C ASN A 116 5.58 12.43 -9.38
N ALA A 117 6.55 11.97 -8.58
CA ALA A 117 7.94 12.45 -8.61
C ALA A 117 8.69 12.17 -9.93
N TYR A 118 8.15 11.31 -10.79
CA TYR A 118 8.79 10.93 -12.07
C TYR A 118 8.37 11.80 -13.27
N GLY A 119 7.52 12.82 -13.09
CA GLY A 119 7.11 13.71 -14.18
C GLY A 119 6.23 13.03 -15.25
N ARG A 120 5.60 13.83 -16.13
CA ARG A 120 4.59 13.33 -17.09
C ARG A 120 5.14 12.41 -18.19
N GLN A 121 6.41 12.58 -18.58
CA GLN A 121 7.02 11.85 -19.71
C GLN A 121 7.67 10.52 -19.31
N LEU A 122 8.12 10.39 -18.05
CA LEU A 122 8.72 9.16 -17.50
C LEU A 122 7.76 8.45 -16.55
N GLY A 123 6.45 8.73 -16.69
CA GLY A 123 5.42 8.36 -15.74
C GLY A 123 5.29 6.86 -15.52
N SER A 124 5.68 6.00 -16.46
CA SER A 124 5.60 4.55 -16.27
C SER A 124 6.86 3.84 -16.76
N PHE A 125 7.38 2.91 -15.96
CA PHE A 125 8.48 2.02 -16.33
C PHE A 125 8.41 0.72 -15.55
N ARG A 126 9.12 -0.30 -16.02
CA ARG A 126 9.23 -1.61 -15.35
C ARG A 126 10.69 -1.99 -15.23
N THR A 127 11.07 -2.52 -14.08
CA THR A 127 12.40 -3.09 -13.85
C THR A 127 12.29 -4.33 -12.95
N LYS A 128 13.42 -4.95 -12.63
CA LYS A 128 13.52 -5.93 -11.56
C LYS A 128 14.38 -5.37 -10.43
N GLY A 129 14.15 -5.83 -9.21
CA GLY A 129 14.99 -5.44 -8.09
C GLY A 129 14.81 -6.32 -6.87
N GLN A 130 15.79 -6.27 -5.99
CA GLN A 130 15.76 -6.98 -4.71
C GLN A 130 14.88 -6.24 -3.71
N VAL A 131 13.96 -6.96 -3.07
CA VAL A 131 13.18 -6.49 -1.93
C VAL A 131 13.57 -7.31 -0.70
N ALA A 132 13.99 -6.66 0.38
CA ALA A 132 14.33 -7.35 1.61
C ALA A 132 13.12 -8.16 2.15
N GLY A 133 13.35 -9.43 2.46
CA GLY A 133 12.29 -10.38 2.84
C GLY A 133 11.73 -11.22 1.69
N ILE A 134 12.20 -11.01 0.45
CA ILE A 134 11.89 -11.86 -0.71
C ILE A 134 13.18 -12.41 -1.29
N ASP A 135 13.22 -13.70 -1.58
CA ASP A 135 14.40 -14.34 -2.19
C ASP A 135 14.50 -13.99 -3.68
N GLY A 136 15.64 -13.43 -4.09
CA GLY A 136 15.90 -13.01 -5.47
C GLY A 136 15.15 -11.76 -5.92
N GLU A 137 15.33 -11.38 -7.18
CA GLU A 137 14.69 -10.18 -7.74
C GLU A 137 13.22 -10.42 -8.10
N VAL A 138 12.38 -9.42 -7.85
CA VAL A 138 10.97 -9.35 -8.25
C VAL A 138 10.75 -8.27 -9.31
N PRO A 139 9.71 -8.40 -10.16
CA PRO A 139 9.32 -7.31 -11.05
C PRO A 139 8.77 -6.12 -10.25
N LEU A 140 9.13 -4.92 -10.70
CA LEU A 140 8.73 -3.65 -10.11
C LEU A 140 8.10 -2.77 -11.20
N THR A 141 6.77 -2.72 -11.23
CA THR A 141 6.00 -1.94 -12.21
C THR A 141 5.59 -0.58 -11.64
N PHE A 142 6.14 0.50 -12.19
CA PHE A 142 5.88 1.88 -11.74
C PHE A 142 4.91 2.57 -12.69
N ILE A 143 3.85 3.17 -12.15
CA ILE A 143 2.87 3.97 -12.90
C ILE A 143 2.54 5.22 -12.09
N ARG A 144 2.97 6.37 -12.62
CA ARG A 144 3.00 7.69 -11.97
C ARG A 144 3.44 7.60 -10.51
N ALA A 145 4.45 6.78 -10.27
CA ALA A 145 4.81 6.34 -8.94
C ALA A 145 5.15 7.52 -8.01
N PRO A 146 4.73 7.48 -6.74
CA PRO A 146 5.30 8.36 -5.74
C PRO A 146 6.76 8.02 -5.47
N ARG A 147 7.44 8.88 -4.73
CA ARG A 147 8.78 8.64 -4.21
C ARG A 147 8.76 8.69 -2.69
N ILE A 148 9.35 7.67 -2.06
CA ILE A 148 9.74 7.77 -0.64
C ILE A 148 11.02 8.60 -0.61
N VAL A 149 10.93 9.81 -0.08
CA VAL A 149 12.02 10.76 0.02
C VAL A 149 12.90 10.41 1.21
N GLU A 150 12.25 10.16 2.35
CA GLU A 150 12.90 9.86 3.62
C GLU A 150 12.14 8.77 4.39
N VAL A 151 12.87 8.02 5.21
CA VAL A 151 12.34 7.08 6.20
C VAL A 151 12.87 7.52 7.56
N HIS A 152 12.02 7.50 8.58
CA HIS A 152 12.32 7.99 9.92
C HIS A 152 11.91 6.97 10.98
N GLY A 153 12.33 7.22 12.22
CA GLY A 153 11.91 6.42 13.38
C GLY A 153 12.19 4.94 13.18
N ASP A 154 11.14 4.13 13.32
CA ASP A 154 11.21 2.67 13.18
C ASP A 154 11.00 2.18 11.73
N ALA A 155 10.69 3.08 10.79
CA ALA A 155 10.55 2.73 9.38
C ALA A 155 11.91 2.38 8.75
N LYS A 156 11.93 1.32 7.95
CA LYS A 156 13.12 0.82 7.25
C LYS A 156 12.86 0.69 5.76
N ALA A 157 13.81 1.16 4.96
CA ALA A 157 13.80 0.91 3.52
C ALA A 157 14.04 -0.57 3.23
N LEU A 158 13.18 -1.21 2.44
CA LEU A 158 13.30 -2.60 2.02
C LEU A 158 13.91 -2.76 0.62
N ALA A 159 13.77 -1.76 -0.24
CA ALA A 159 14.27 -1.82 -1.61
C ALA A 159 14.63 -0.42 -2.12
N LYS A 160 15.63 -0.37 -3.02
CA LYS A 160 16.00 0.84 -3.75
C LYS A 160 16.18 0.55 -5.24
N VAL A 161 15.77 1.49 -6.08
CA VAL A 161 16.03 1.50 -7.53
C VAL A 161 16.67 2.84 -7.86
N ASP A 162 17.83 2.82 -8.52
CA ASP A 162 18.62 4.02 -8.85
C ASP A 162 18.84 4.95 -7.65
N GLY A 163 19.13 4.36 -6.49
CA GLY A 163 19.33 5.08 -5.23
C GLY A 163 18.06 5.62 -4.56
N ARG A 164 16.88 5.45 -5.16
CA ARG A 164 15.59 5.90 -4.62
C ARG A 164 14.89 4.77 -3.88
N ILE A 165 14.29 5.05 -2.72
CA ILE A 165 13.54 4.07 -1.94
C ILE A 165 12.22 3.78 -2.65
N VAL A 166 11.95 2.49 -2.89
CA VAL A 166 10.73 2.03 -3.59
C VAL A 166 9.88 1.08 -2.76
N ALA A 167 10.42 0.58 -1.65
CA ALA A 167 9.68 -0.18 -0.65
C ALA A 167 10.19 0.20 0.74
N ALA A 168 9.29 0.30 1.71
CA ALA A 168 9.60 0.50 3.11
C ALA A 168 8.67 -0.33 3.99
N ARG A 169 9.10 -0.63 5.21
CA ARG A 169 8.31 -1.32 6.24
C ARG A 169 8.49 -0.66 7.59
N GLN A 170 7.40 -0.56 8.34
CA GLN A 170 7.37 -0.18 9.75
C GLN A 170 6.39 -1.11 10.46
N ASP A 171 6.86 -1.88 11.43
CA ASP A 171 6.05 -2.90 12.12
C ASP A 171 5.31 -3.81 11.12
N ASN A 172 3.98 -3.79 11.17
CA ASN A 172 3.08 -4.55 10.30
C ASN A 172 2.57 -3.72 9.10
N GLN A 173 3.24 -2.63 8.74
CA GLN A 173 2.93 -1.81 7.56
C GLN A 173 3.99 -2.01 6.49
N LEU A 174 3.58 -2.46 5.30
CA LEU A 174 4.40 -2.57 4.10
C LEU A 174 3.93 -1.54 3.07
N GLY A 175 4.82 -0.62 2.69
CA GLY A 175 4.52 0.43 1.73
C GLY A 175 5.42 0.33 0.49
N VAL A 176 4.85 0.32 -0.70
CA VAL A 176 5.59 0.23 -1.98
C VAL A 176 5.16 1.31 -2.97
N THR A 177 6.10 1.81 -3.75
CA THR A 177 5.83 2.84 -4.78
C THR A 177 5.44 2.26 -6.14
N PHE A 178 5.55 0.95 -6.31
CA PHE A 178 5.21 0.19 -7.51
C PHE A 178 3.90 -0.60 -7.31
N HIS A 179 3.46 -1.25 -8.39
CA HIS A 179 2.19 -1.96 -8.52
C HIS A 179 2.40 -3.47 -8.65
N PRO A 180 2.66 -4.19 -7.54
CA PRO A 180 2.84 -5.66 -7.55
C PRO A 180 1.60 -6.40 -8.08
N GLU A 181 0.41 -5.81 -7.96
CA GLU A 181 -0.85 -6.38 -8.42
C GLU A 181 -0.93 -6.51 -9.96
N LEU A 182 -0.11 -5.75 -10.69
CA LEU A 182 -0.04 -5.78 -12.14
C LEU A 182 0.98 -6.78 -12.69
N ASP A 183 1.72 -7.44 -11.81
CA ASP A 183 2.70 -8.46 -12.15
C ASP A 183 2.14 -9.87 -11.84
N GLU A 184 2.66 -10.90 -12.51
CA GLU A 184 2.33 -12.31 -12.22
C GLU A 184 3.04 -12.85 -10.97
N ASP A 185 4.00 -12.09 -10.44
CA ASP A 185 4.81 -12.49 -9.30
C ASP A 185 4.11 -12.18 -7.99
N THR A 186 3.71 -13.22 -7.27
CA THR A 186 2.92 -13.12 -6.02
C THR A 186 3.76 -12.90 -4.77
N ARG A 187 5.10 -12.91 -4.86
CA ARG A 187 5.97 -12.94 -3.67
C ARG A 187 5.83 -11.72 -2.76
N LEU A 188 5.43 -10.56 -3.30
CA LEU A 188 5.13 -9.40 -2.46
C LEU A 188 3.80 -9.56 -1.69
N HIS A 189 2.78 -10.14 -2.29
CA HIS A 189 1.53 -10.48 -1.61
C HIS A 189 1.74 -11.60 -0.59
N GLU A 190 2.57 -12.60 -0.89
CA GLU A 190 2.98 -13.64 0.06
C GLU A 190 3.72 -13.04 1.26
N LEU A 191 4.69 -12.15 1.03
CA LEU A 191 5.37 -11.42 2.10
C LEU A 191 4.35 -10.70 3.00
N PHE A 192 3.34 -10.06 2.41
CA PHE A 192 2.27 -9.40 3.15
C PHE A 192 1.37 -10.37 3.93
N LEU A 193 1.02 -11.53 3.37
CA LEU A 193 0.21 -12.56 4.05
C LEU A 193 0.97 -13.29 5.17
N GLN A 194 2.30 -13.24 5.17
CA GLN A 194 3.17 -13.80 6.20
C GLN A 194 3.49 -12.81 7.35
N MET A 195 3.07 -11.54 7.23
CA MET A 195 3.28 -10.52 8.27
C MET A 195 2.46 -10.77 9.53
#